data_AF-A0A7K7X7I0-F1
#
_entry.id   AF-A0A7K7X7I0-F1
#
_cell.length_a   1.000
_cell.length_b   1.000
_cell.length_c   1.000
_cell.angle_alpha   90.00
_cell.angle_beta   90.00
_cell.angle_gamma   90.00
#
_symmetry.space_group_name_H-M   'P 1'
#
loop_
_entity.id
_entity.type
_entity.pdbx_description
1 polymer ?
#
loop_
_entity_poly.entity_id
_entity_poly.type
_entity_poly.pdbx_seq_one_letter_code
_entity_poly.pdbx_strand_id
1 'polypeptide(L)' 'ALSQRLGLQSGRTVAVFLPNEPAYLWTWLALAKLGCPMACLNCNVRGRALRHALEAAQATLVLASPGERGTTG' A
#
# COMPACT_ATOMS: atom_id res chain seq x y z
N ALA A 1 11.52 4.31 -12.32
CA ALA A 1 10.58 3.50 -13.12
C ALA A 1 9.30 3.10 -12.38
N LEU A 2 9.32 2.89 -11.05
CA LEU A 2 8.08 2.65 -10.26
C LEU A 2 7.30 3.94 -9.94
N SER A 3 8.02 5.03 -9.64
CA SER A 3 7.44 6.34 -9.30
C SER A 3 6.58 6.95 -10.41
N GLN A 4 6.98 6.80 -11.67
CA GLN A 4 6.19 7.33 -12.79
C GLN A 4 4.96 6.49 -13.14
N ARG A 5 4.97 5.18 -12.87
CA ARG A 5 3.80 4.32 -13.11
C ARG A 5 2.73 4.42 -12.02
N LEU A 6 3.15 4.71 -10.78
CA LEU A 6 2.25 4.86 -9.63
C LEU A 6 1.98 6.32 -9.24
N GLY A 7 2.57 7.29 -9.95
CA GLY A 7 2.47 8.71 -9.59
C GLY A 7 3.01 9.02 -8.18
N LEU A 8 3.95 8.23 -7.68
CA LEU A 8 4.46 8.35 -6.33
C LEU A 8 5.39 9.55 -6.24
N GLN A 9 4.90 10.58 -5.55
CA GLN A 9 5.69 11.73 -5.14
C GLN A 9 6.13 11.56 -3.69
N SER A 10 7.33 12.04 -3.39
CA SER A 10 7.89 12.04 -2.04
C SER A 10 6.89 12.67 -1.06
N GLY A 11 6.66 12.03 0.09
CA GLY A 11 5.70 12.46 1.10
C GLY A 11 4.27 11.91 0.97
N ARG A 12 3.95 11.10 -0.05
CA ARG A 12 2.65 10.41 -0.12
C ARG A 12 2.71 9.05 0.56
N THR A 13 1.75 8.78 1.45
CA THR A 13 1.64 7.49 2.13
C THR A 13 1.08 6.43 1.18
N VAL A 14 1.75 5.28 1.12
CA VAL A 14 1.32 4.13 0.33
C VAL A 14 0.89 3.01 1.26
N ALA A 15 -0.37 2.62 1.15
CA ALA A 15 -0.90 1.45 1.81
C ALA A 15 -0.51 0.19 1.04
N VAL A 16 0.16 -0.75 1.71
CA VAL A 16 0.58 -2.02 1.11
C VAL A 16 -0.23 -3.14 1.75
N PHE A 17 -0.99 -3.83 0.91
CA PHE A 17 -1.84 -4.97 1.23
C PHE A 17 -1.33 -6.19 0.45
N LEU A 18 -0.19 -6.70 0.88
CA LEU A 18 0.47 -7.86 0.28
C LEU A 18 0.52 -9.02 1.30
N PRO A 19 0.47 -10.28 0.83
CA PRO A 19 0.81 -11.43 1.66
C PRO A 19 2.28 -11.36 2.13
N ASN A 20 2.62 -12.17 3.13
CA ASN A 20 3.99 -12.27 3.67
C ASN A 20 4.93 -12.98 2.70
N GLU A 21 5.24 -12.29 1.59
CA GLU A 21 6.09 -12.75 0.50
C GLU A 21 7.29 -11.81 0.35
N PRO A 22 8.39 -12.24 -0.28
CA PRO A 22 9.55 -11.38 -0.52
C PRO A 22 9.19 -10.09 -1.29
N ALA A 23 8.11 -10.09 -2.06
CA ALA A 23 7.57 -8.90 -2.72
C ALA A 23 7.22 -7.76 -1.73
N TYR A 24 6.83 -8.09 -0.49
CA TYR A 24 6.56 -7.11 0.56
C TYR A 24 7.82 -6.34 0.95
N LEU A 25 8.93 -7.05 1.17
CA LEU A 25 10.24 -6.46 1.48
C LEU A 25 10.74 -5.59 0.34
N TRP A 26 10.62 -6.05 -0.92
CA TRP A 26 11.00 -5.27 -2.09
C TRP A 26 10.17 -3.99 -2.24
N THR A 27 8.87 -4.05 -1.95
CA THR A 27 7.98 -2.88 -1.98
C THR A 27 8.35 -1.88 -0.90
N TRP A 28 8.62 -2.36 0.32
CA TRP A 28 9.07 -1.52 1.42
C TRP A 28 10.39 -0.81 1.11
N LEU A 29 11.39 -1.55 0.61
CA LEU A 29 12.68 -0.98 0.21
C LEU A 29 12.52 0.05 -0.93
N ALA A 30 11.65 -0.21 -1.91
CA ALA A 30 11.36 0.74 -2.98
C ALA A 30 10.73 2.03 -2.45
N LEU A 31 9.77 1.93 -1.53
CA LEU A 31 9.12 3.08 -0.90
C LEU A 31 10.08 3.86 0.00
N ALA A 32 10.88 3.17 0.80
CA ALA A 32 11.93 3.77 1.63
C ALA A 32 12.95 4.53 0.77
N LYS A 33 13.38 3.95 -0.36
CA LYS A 33 14.29 4.61 -1.32
C LYS A 33 13.66 5.85 -1.97
N LEU A 34 12.33 5.88 -2.10
CA LEU A 34 11.58 7.01 -2.64
C LEU A 34 11.23 8.07 -1.57
N GLY A 35 11.58 7.85 -0.29
CA GLY A 35 11.20 8.74 0.81
C GLY A 35 9.70 8.77 1.08
N CYS A 36 8.97 7.74 0.67
CA CYS A 36 7.51 7.65 0.86
C CYS A 36 7.19 6.82 2.11
N PRO A 37 6.33 7.32 3.02
CA PRO A 37 5.85 6.52 4.14
C PRO A 37 5.07 5.29 3.63
N MET A 38 5.37 4.12 4.17
CA MET A 38 4.63 2.89 3.90
C MET A 38 3.68 2.59 5.06
N ALA A 39 2.38 2.48 4.78
CA ALA A 39 1.39 1.98 5.71
C ALA A 39 1.23 0.47 5.52
N CYS A 40 1.83 -0.28 6.45
CA CYS A 40 1.75 -1.73 6.53
C CYS A 40 0.32 -2.14 6.93
N LEU A 41 -0.51 -2.57 5.98
CA LEU A 41 -1.84 -3.06 6.29
C LEU A 41 -1.79 -4.59 6.34
N ASN A 42 -2.20 -5.14 7.47
CA ASN A 42 -2.27 -6.58 7.63
C ASN A 42 -3.38 -7.13 6.72
N CYS A 43 -3.03 -8.11 5.88
CA CYS A 43 -3.94 -8.75 4.92
C CYS A 43 -5.15 -9.46 5.56
N ASN A 44 -5.14 -9.63 6.88
CA ASN A 44 -6.25 -10.20 7.64
C ASN A 44 -7.36 -9.18 7.96
N VAL A 45 -7.10 -7.87 7.79
CA VAL A 45 -8.03 -6.80 8.17
C VAL A 45 -8.93 -6.48 6.97
N ARG A 46 -10.23 -6.75 7.08
CA ARG A 46 -11.21 -6.57 5.99
C ARG A 46 -12.30 -5.55 6.34
N GLY A 47 -12.88 -4.93 5.31
CA GLY A 47 -14.05 -4.06 5.45
C GLY A 47 -13.76 -2.75 6.20
N ARG A 48 -14.46 -2.53 7.32
CA ARG A 48 -14.49 -1.23 8.02
C ARG A 48 -13.16 -0.87 8.70
N ALA A 49 -12.46 -1.87 9.24
CA ALA A 49 -11.15 -1.67 9.88
C ALA A 49 -10.05 -1.34 8.86
N LEU A 50 -10.11 -1.93 7.66
CA LEU A 50 -9.20 -1.59 6.56
C LEU A 50 -9.38 -0.13 6.15
N ARG A 51 -10.64 0.30 5.99
CA ARG A 51 -10.96 1.69 5.64
C ARG A 51 -10.48 2.66 6.72
N HIS A 52 -10.70 2.36 8.00
CA HIS A 52 -10.22 3.21 9.08
C HIS A 52 -8.69 3.31 9.11
N ALA A 53 -7.98 2.20 8.87
CA ALA A 53 -6.53 2.21 8.79
C ALA A 53 -6.01 2.99 7.57
N LEU A 54 -6.70 2.91 6.43
CA LEU A 54 -6.40 3.72 5.24
C LEU A 54 -6.62 5.22 5.50
N GLU A 55 -7.73 5.58 6.14
CA GLU A 55 -8.06 6.95 6.52
C GLU A 55 -7.05 7.50 7.55
N ALA A 56 -6.72 6.71 8.58
CA ALA A 56 -5.74 7.09 9.60
C ALA A 56 -4.32 7.22 9.02
N ALA A 57 -3.94 6.37 8.06
CA ALA A 57 -2.66 6.45 7.37
C ALA A 57 -2.61 7.55 6.29
N GLN A 58 -3.73 8.19 5.97
CA GLN A 58 -3.88 9.11 4.84
C GLN A 58 -3.32 8.52 3.53
N ALA A 59 -3.55 7.22 3.34
CA ALA A 59 -2.97 6.50 2.21
C ALA A 59 -3.51 7.06 0.89
N THR A 60 -2.61 7.55 0.03
CA THR A 60 -2.98 8.10 -1.28
C THR A 60 -3.04 7.02 -2.36
N LEU A 61 -2.38 5.88 -2.10
CA LEU A 61 -2.29 4.76 -3.03
C LEU A 61 -2.39 3.45 -2.26
N VAL A 62 -3.07 2.45 -2.83
CA VAL A 62 -3.18 1.10 -2.28
C VAL A 62 -2.53 0.12 -3.24
N LEU A 63 -1.52 -0.61 -2.77
CA LEU A 63 -0.90 -1.73 -3.47
C LEU A 63 -1.50 -3.02 -2.93
N ALA A 64 -2.36 -3.66 -3.70
CA ALA A 64 -2.98 -4.93 -3.34
C ALA A 64 -2.45 -6.06 -4.24
N SER A 65 -2.37 -7.28 -3.69
CA SER A 65 -2.09 -8.48 -4.50
C SER A 65 -3.21 -8.69 -5.54
N PRO A 66 -2.93 -9.23 -6.75
CA PRO A 66 -3.92 -9.36 -7.84
C PRO A 66 -5.21 -10.13 -7.51
N GLY A 67 -5.20 -10.93 -6.43
CA GLY A 67 -6.36 -11.65 -5.93
C GLY A 67 -7.30 -10.82 -5.04
N GLU A 68 -6.83 -9.69 -4.52
CA GLU A 68 -7.57 -8.76 -3.66
C GLU A 68 -8.18 -7.64 -4.51
N ARG A 69 -8.92 -8.02 -5.56
CA ARG A 69 -9.76 -7.06 -6.29
C ARG A 69 -10.85 -6.60 -5.32
N GLY A 70 -10.66 -5.43 -4.72
CA GLY A 70 -11.75 -4.69 -4.10
C GLY A 70 -12.88 -4.64 -5.12
N THR A 71 -13.96 -5.34 -4.84
CA THR A 71 -15.19 -5.26 -5.60
C THR A 71 -15.71 -3.84 -5.42
N THR A 72 -15.33 -2.95 -6.33
CA THR A 72 -16.02 -1.69 -6.57
C THR A 72 -17.41 -2.05 -7.09
N GLY A 73 -18.36 -2.19 -6.17
CA GLY A 73 -19.78 -1.98 -6.42
C GLY A 73 -20.14 -0.54 -6.06
#